data_AF-A0A9E3YIJ8-F1
#
_entry.id   AF-A0A9E3YIJ8-F1
#
_cell.length_a   1.000
_cell.length_b   1.000
_cell.length_c   1.000
_cell.angle_alpha   90.00
_cell.angle_beta   90.00
_cell.angle_gamma   90.00
#
_symmetry.space_group_name_H-M   'P 1'
#
loop_
_entity.id
_entity.type
_entity.pdbx_description
1 polymer ?
#
loop_
_entity_poly.entity_id
_entity_poly.type
_entity_poly.pdbx_seq_one_letter_code
_entity_poly.pdbx_strand_id
1 'polypeptide(L)'
;AAALALRLGLTPLRARGGALMAPLLESAARAAGCLRALGVSETTLAATGILPAGLLSGSAAPMPAPPLPLPAERLLLLATVNTAARLLRSGRALRASDIDLCLVLGAGWPNWRGGPMAEADTLGPLVVRHELAQAAALDPDLWQPDPLIETLVRTGQGFASR
;
A
#
# COMPACT_ATOMS: atom_id res chain seq x y z
N ALA A 1 -15.69 -1.10 -21.23
CA ALA A 1 -14.24 -0.87 -21.03
C ALA A 1 -13.39 -2.02 -21.58
N ALA A 2 -13.51 -3.26 -21.08
CA ALA A 2 -12.65 -4.39 -21.51
C ALA A 2 -12.69 -4.70 -23.02
N ALA A 3 -13.88 -4.67 -23.65
CA ALA A 3 -14.02 -4.89 -25.09
C ALA A 3 -13.35 -3.80 -25.95
N LEU A 4 -13.29 -2.55 -25.45
CA LEU A 4 -12.61 -1.45 -26.13
C LEU A 4 -11.09 -1.61 -26.01
N ALA A 5 -10.58 -1.97 -24.84
CA ALA A 5 -9.16 -2.23 -24.63
C ALA A 5 -8.64 -3.33 -25.57
N LEU A 6 -9.38 -4.44 -25.69
CA LEU A 6 -9.01 -5.54 -26.60
C LEU A 6 -8.99 -5.12 -28.07
N ARG A 7 -9.93 -4.27 -28.50
CA ARG A 7 -9.95 -3.71 -29.87
C ARG A 7 -8.75 -2.80 -30.17
N LEU A 8 -8.19 -2.17 -29.14
CA LEU A 8 -7.01 -1.32 -29.24
C LEU A 8 -5.70 -2.11 -29.09
N GLY A 9 -5.75 -3.45 -29.03
CA GLY A 9 -4.56 -4.29 -28.79
C GLY A 9 -4.02 -4.20 -27.37
N LEU A 10 -4.78 -3.62 -26.44
CA LEU A 10 -4.39 -3.47 -25.04
C LEU A 10 -4.85 -4.70 -24.24
N THR A 11 -4.00 -5.17 -23.32
CA THR A 11 -4.37 -6.25 -22.38
C THR A 11 -5.01 -5.63 -21.14
N PRO A 12 -6.33 -5.82 -20.91
CA PRO A 12 -6.97 -5.26 -19.74
C PRO A 12 -6.49 -5.96 -18.47
N LEU A 13 -6.12 -5.16 -17.45
CA LEU A 13 -5.87 -5.67 -16.10
C LEU A 13 -7.12 -6.40 -15.58
N ARG A 14 -6.95 -7.64 -15.13
CA ARG A 14 -8.05 -8.48 -14.66
C ARG A 14 -8.10 -8.46 -13.14
N ALA A 15 -9.15 -7.84 -12.61
CA ALA A 15 -9.54 -7.98 -11.21
C ALA A 15 -10.86 -8.72 -11.12
N ARG A 16 -11.01 -9.59 -10.10
CA ARG A 16 -12.31 -10.21 -9.79
C ARG A 16 -13.05 -9.34 -8.79
N GLY A 17 -14.34 -9.06 -9.05
CA GLY A 17 -15.22 -8.48 -8.03
C GLY A 17 -15.02 -6.99 -7.70
N GLY A 18 -14.42 -6.19 -8.59
CA GLY A 18 -14.41 -4.71 -8.46
C GLY A 18 -13.05 -4.06 -8.76
N ALA A 19 -12.97 -2.74 -8.58
CA ALA A 19 -11.75 -1.96 -8.79
C ALA A 19 -10.68 -2.29 -7.74
N LEU A 20 -9.41 -2.33 -8.15
CA LEU A 20 -8.26 -2.48 -7.25
C LEU A 20 -7.87 -1.14 -6.61
N MET A 21 -7.98 -0.05 -7.37
CA MET A 21 -7.50 1.27 -6.96
C MET A 21 -8.20 1.82 -5.72
N ALA A 22 -9.54 1.75 -5.68
CA ALA A 22 -10.34 2.36 -4.62
C ALA A 22 -9.91 1.92 -3.19
N PRO A 23 -9.86 0.62 -2.85
CA PRO A 23 -9.43 0.20 -1.51
C PRO A 23 -7.96 0.56 -1.21
N LEU A 24 -7.08 0.58 -2.21
CA LEU A 24 -5.68 0.96 -2.02
C LEU A 24 -5.54 2.45 -1.68
N LEU A 25 -6.24 3.32 -2.42
CA LEU A 25 -6.28 4.76 -2.14
C LEU A 25 -6.95 5.08 -0.80
N GLU A 26 -8.04 4.38 -0.47
CA GLU A 26 -8.72 4.54 0.81
C GLU A 26 -7.79 4.16 1.97
N SER A 27 -7.07 3.03 1.86
CA SER A 27 -6.08 2.63 2.85
C SER A 27 -4.95 3.65 3.00
N ALA A 28 -4.45 4.18 1.89
CA ALA A 28 -3.39 5.20 1.92
C ALA A 28 -3.88 6.52 2.53
N ALA A 29 -5.10 6.94 2.21
CA ALA A 29 -5.74 8.12 2.78
C ALA A 29 -5.96 7.99 4.29
N ARG A 30 -6.44 6.83 4.74
CA ARG A 30 -6.60 6.52 6.17
C ARG A 30 -5.26 6.54 6.91
N ALA A 31 -4.22 5.93 6.34
CA ALA A 31 -2.88 5.97 6.90
C ALA A 31 -2.34 7.41 7.00
N ALA A 32 -2.50 8.22 5.95
CA ALA A 32 -2.15 9.64 5.97
C ALA A 32 -2.93 10.41 7.06
N GLY A 33 -4.23 10.12 7.21
CA GLY A 33 -5.07 10.70 8.26
C GLY A 33 -4.58 10.35 9.67
N CYS A 34 -4.23 9.08 9.91
CA CYS A 34 -3.64 8.63 11.18
C CYS A 34 -2.32 9.36 11.46
N LEU A 35 -1.43 9.46 10.47
CA LEU A 35 -0.16 10.17 10.61
C LEU A 35 -0.35 11.67 10.90
N ARG A 36 -1.33 12.33 10.25
CA ARG A 36 -1.68 13.73 10.57
C ARG A 36 -2.20 13.89 11.99
N ALA A 37 -3.03 12.97 12.46
CA ALA A 37 -3.53 12.96 13.84
C ALA A 37 -2.40 12.75 14.86
N LEU A 38 -1.33 12.07 14.44
CA LEU A 38 -0.09 11.92 15.21
C LEU A 38 0.88 13.10 15.02
N GLY A 39 0.51 14.16 14.30
CA GLY A 39 1.31 15.38 14.15
C GLY A 39 2.28 15.38 12.95
N VAL A 40 2.21 14.40 12.05
CA VAL A 40 2.99 14.43 10.80
C VAL A 40 2.43 15.50 9.87
N SER A 41 3.29 16.41 9.42
CA SER A 41 2.89 17.52 8.56
C SER A 41 2.57 17.06 7.12
N GLU A 42 1.72 17.83 6.43
CA GLU A 42 1.39 17.59 5.02
C GLU A 42 2.63 17.62 4.12
N THR A 43 3.60 18.51 4.40
CA THR A 43 4.84 18.59 3.63
C THR A 43 5.71 17.34 3.81
N THR A 44 5.75 16.77 5.02
CA THR A 44 6.43 15.48 5.27
C THR A 44 5.75 14.34 4.51
N LEU A 45 4.42 14.30 4.49
CA LEU A 45 3.66 13.30 3.73
C LEU A 45 3.86 13.47 2.21
N ALA A 46 3.86 14.70 1.73
CA ALA A 46 4.11 15.03 0.32
C ALA A 46 5.52 14.58 -0.13
N ALA A 47 6.52 14.79 0.73
CA ALA A 47 7.91 14.45 0.45
C ALA A 47 8.15 12.93 0.26
N THR A 48 7.22 12.08 0.71
CA THR A 48 7.31 10.62 0.49
C THR A 48 7.12 10.25 -0.99
N GLY A 49 6.42 11.07 -1.78
CA GLY A 49 6.08 10.75 -3.17
C GLY A 49 5.11 9.57 -3.34
N ILE A 50 4.61 8.97 -2.24
CA ILE A 50 3.70 7.82 -2.26
C ILE A 50 2.24 8.27 -2.44
N LEU A 51 1.89 9.41 -1.86
CA LEU A 51 0.51 9.89 -1.83
C LEU A 51 0.24 10.85 -3.00
N PRO A 52 -0.83 10.65 -3.78
CA PRO A 52 -1.28 11.65 -4.74
C PRO A 52 -1.73 12.92 -4.00
N ALA A 53 -1.57 14.08 -4.64
CA ALA A 53 -1.81 15.39 -4.03
C ALA A 53 -3.20 15.53 -3.37
N GLY A 54 -4.23 14.92 -3.95
CA GLY A 54 -5.59 14.94 -3.39
C GLY A 54 -5.78 14.19 -2.06
N LEU A 55 -4.81 13.36 -1.64
CA LEU A 55 -4.85 12.63 -0.36
C LEU A 55 -4.02 13.31 0.74
N LEU A 56 -3.28 14.37 0.40
CA LEU A 56 -2.39 15.09 1.32
C LEU A 56 -3.15 16.06 2.24
N SER A 57 -4.28 16.61 1.79
CA SER A 57 -5.00 17.67 2.49
C SER A 57 -5.59 17.23 3.83
N GLY A 58 -5.36 18.03 4.88
CA GLY A 58 -5.94 17.87 6.21
C GLY A 58 -5.16 18.63 7.28
N SER A 59 -5.78 18.93 8.42
CA SER A 59 -5.06 19.56 9.54
C SER A 59 -4.23 18.53 10.29
N ALA A 60 -2.96 18.82 10.52
CA ALA A 60 -2.15 18.10 11.50
C ALA A 60 -2.59 18.46 12.93
N ALA A 61 -2.42 17.54 13.88
CA ALA A 61 -2.58 17.84 15.29
C ALA A 61 -1.51 18.83 15.77
N PRO A 62 -1.79 19.67 16.79
CA PRO A 62 -0.78 20.53 17.40
C PRO A 62 0.34 19.69 18.03
N MET A 63 1.59 20.14 17.82
CA MET A 63 2.82 19.48 18.28
C MET A 63 2.96 19.46 19.83
N PRO A 64 3.66 18.46 20.42
CA PRO A 64 4.51 17.46 19.75
C PRO A 64 3.84 16.11 19.50
N ALA A 65 4.12 15.56 18.32
CA ALA A 65 3.85 14.18 17.93
C ALA A 65 4.51 13.17 18.89
N PRO A 66 3.83 12.09 19.31
CA PRO A 66 4.54 10.95 19.90
C PRO A 66 5.53 10.35 18.87
N PRO A 67 6.64 9.75 19.32
CA PRO A 67 7.60 9.14 18.40
C PRO A 67 6.91 8.03 17.61
N LEU A 68 7.00 8.11 16.28
CA LEU A 68 6.48 7.07 15.40
C LEU A 68 7.35 5.81 15.50
N PRO A 69 6.76 4.61 15.42
CA PRO A 69 7.52 3.36 15.43
C PRO A 69 8.42 3.22 14.19
N LEU A 70 8.03 3.84 13.06
CA LEU A 70 8.70 3.79 11.77
C LEU A 70 8.57 5.15 11.05
N PRO A 71 9.42 5.45 10.05
CA PRO A 71 9.26 6.64 9.22
C PRO A 71 7.89 6.69 8.53
N ALA A 72 7.34 7.91 8.33
CA ALA A 72 6.04 8.10 7.70
C ALA A 72 5.89 7.40 6.34
N GLU A 73 6.93 7.48 5.50
CA GLU A 73 7.01 6.78 4.22
C GLU A 73 6.84 5.26 4.36
N ARG A 74 7.51 4.67 5.36
CA ARG A 74 7.41 3.24 5.64
C ARG A 74 6.00 2.87 6.11
N LEU A 75 5.37 3.69 6.95
CA LEU A 75 4.01 3.44 7.43
C LEU A 75 2.97 3.51 6.30
N LEU A 76 3.14 4.45 5.35
CA LEU A 76 2.31 4.53 4.14
C LEU A 76 2.49 3.29 3.25
N LEU A 77 3.75 2.90 2.98
CA LEU A 77 4.07 1.68 2.24
C LEU A 77 3.39 0.46 2.87
N LEU A 78 3.58 0.23 4.17
CA LEU A 78 3.06 -0.94 4.87
C LEU A 78 1.53 -0.98 4.87
N ALA A 79 0.84 0.14 5.05
CA ALA A 79 -0.62 0.20 4.96
C ALA A 79 -1.13 -0.23 3.57
N THR A 80 -0.50 0.30 2.51
CA THR A 80 -0.84 -0.07 1.13
C THR A 80 -0.53 -1.54 0.83
N VAL A 81 0.64 -2.03 1.24
CA VAL A 81 1.07 -3.43 1.07
C VAL A 81 0.13 -4.39 1.80
N ASN A 82 -0.30 -4.07 3.01
CA ASN A 82 -1.22 -4.91 3.77
C ASN A 82 -2.61 -4.99 3.10
N THR A 83 -3.09 -3.86 2.57
CA THR A 83 -4.31 -3.83 1.75
C THR A 83 -4.16 -4.62 0.45
N ALA A 84 -3.02 -4.51 -0.22
CA ALA A 84 -2.72 -5.28 -1.41
C ALA A 84 -2.65 -6.79 -1.13
N ALA A 85 -2.06 -7.19 0.00
CA ALA A 85 -2.03 -8.58 0.46
C ALA A 85 -3.46 -9.12 0.68
N ARG A 86 -4.35 -8.32 1.30
CA ARG A 86 -5.78 -8.65 1.42
C ARG A 86 -6.44 -8.90 0.05
N LEU A 87 -6.16 -8.04 -0.94
CA LEU A 87 -6.71 -8.16 -2.29
C LEU A 87 -6.20 -9.40 -3.03
N LEU A 88 -4.92 -9.76 -2.86
CA LEU A 88 -4.34 -10.98 -3.40
C LEU A 88 -4.96 -12.22 -2.73
N ARG A 89 -5.04 -12.23 -1.39
CA ARG A 89 -5.62 -13.34 -0.62
C ARG A 89 -7.08 -13.58 -0.96
N SER A 90 -7.86 -12.52 -1.16
CA SER A 90 -9.26 -12.64 -1.56
C SER A 90 -9.44 -12.99 -3.05
N GLY A 91 -8.36 -13.10 -3.82
CA GLY A 91 -8.38 -13.35 -5.25
C GLY A 91 -9.00 -12.20 -6.08
N ARG A 92 -9.09 -11.00 -5.50
CA ARG A 92 -9.56 -9.79 -6.21
C ARG A 92 -8.49 -9.31 -7.16
N ALA A 93 -7.25 -9.22 -6.69
CA ALA A 93 -6.07 -9.11 -7.54
C ALA A 93 -5.56 -10.53 -7.86
N LEU A 94 -5.16 -10.76 -9.12
CA LEU A 94 -4.65 -12.06 -9.55
C LEU A 94 -3.13 -12.18 -9.38
N ARG A 95 -2.41 -11.05 -9.39
CA ARG A 95 -0.96 -10.98 -9.29
C ARG A 95 -0.54 -9.72 -8.53
N ALA A 96 0.57 -9.79 -7.82
CA ALA A 96 1.17 -8.61 -7.18
C ALA A 96 1.51 -7.52 -8.22
N SER A 97 2.00 -7.91 -9.39
CA SER A 97 2.35 -6.98 -10.48
C SER A 97 1.16 -6.17 -11.01
N ASP A 98 -0.06 -6.71 -10.95
CA ASP A 98 -1.27 -6.00 -11.38
C ASP A 98 -1.58 -4.82 -10.43
N ILE A 99 -1.27 -5.00 -9.14
CA ILE A 99 -1.41 -3.96 -8.11
C ILE A 99 -0.34 -2.89 -8.31
N ASP A 100 0.91 -3.30 -8.52
CA ASP A 100 2.03 -2.38 -8.77
C ASP A 100 1.75 -1.51 -10.00
N LEU A 101 1.37 -2.13 -11.13
CA LEU A 101 1.03 -1.39 -12.33
C LEU A 101 -0.14 -0.43 -12.12
N CYS A 102 -1.15 -0.86 -11.37
CA CYS A 102 -2.31 -0.04 -11.04
C CYS A 102 -1.89 1.24 -10.29
N LEU A 103 -1.04 1.12 -9.26
CA LEU A 103 -0.63 2.27 -8.44
C LEU A 103 0.44 3.14 -9.11
N VAL A 104 1.38 2.55 -9.85
CA VAL A 104 2.37 3.31 -10.63
C VAL A 104 1.67 4.16 -11.69
N LEU A 105 0.74 3.58 -12.46
CA LEU A 105 0.06 4.32 -13.54
C LEU A 105 -1.10 5.20 -13.06
N GLY A 106 -1.81 4.80 -12.01
CA GLY A 106 -3.06 5.44 -11.61
C GLY A 106 -2.99 6.31 -10.35
N ALA A 107 -1.96 6.15 -9.51
CA ALA A 107 -1.79 6.91 -8.28
C ALA A 107 -0.43 7.63 -8.18
N GLY A 108 0.46 7.43 -9.15
CA GLY A 108 1.77 8.10 -9.20
C GLY A 108 2.83 7.49 -8.29
N TRP A 109 2.70 6.21 -7.91
CA TRP A 109 3.74 5.53 -7.14
C TRP A 109 5.09 5.62 -7.86
N PRO A 110 6.22 5.89 -7.15
CA PRO A 110 7.54 6.01 -7.77
C PRO A 110 7.90 4.81 -8.67
N ASN A 111 7.96 5.04 -9.99
CA ASN A 111 8.20 3.97 -10.95
C ASN A 111 9.60 3.33 -10.80
N TRP A 112 10.60 4.10 -10.36
CA TRP A 112 11.96 3.60 -10.09
C TRP A 112 12.04 2.66 -8.87
N ARG A 113 10.95 2.55 -8.08
CA ARG A 113 10.80 1.56 -7.01
C ARG A 113 10.01 0.31 -7.43
N GLY A 114 9.47 0.28 -8.65
CA GLY A 114 8.71 -0.85 -9.20
C GLY A 114 7.26 -0.96 -8.72
N GLY A 115 6.87 -0.23 -7.67
CA GLY A 115 5.54 -0.32 -7.03
C GLY A 115 5.63 -0.84 -5.60
N PRO A 116 4.55 -0.76 -4.81
CA PRO A 116 4.58 -1.14 -3.39
C PRO A 116 4.89 -2.62 -3.15
N MET A 117 4.43 -3.53 -4.01
CA MET A 117 4.65 -4.96 -3.82
C MET A 117 6.09 -5.34 -4.16
N ALA A 118 6.66 -4.76 -5.23
CA ALA A 118 8.08 -4.87 -5.55
C ALA A 118 8.98 -4.28 -4.44
N GLU A 119 8.60 -3.14 -3.88
CA GLU A 119 9.30 -2.52 -2.75
C GLU A 119 9.20 -3.41 -1.50
N ALA A 120 8.03 -3.99 -1.22
CA ALA A 120 7.84 -4.94 -0.12
C ALA A 120 8.66 -6.23 -0.28
N ASP A 121 8.81 -6.72 -1.51
CA ASP A 121 9.68 -7.87 -1.81
C ASP A 121 11.16 -7.56 -1.60
N THR A 122 11.57 -6.33 -1.89
CA THR A 122 12.94 -5.87 -1.62
C THR A 122 13.22 -5.84 -0.11
N LEU A 123 12.23 -5.49 0.71
CA LEU A 123 12.32 -5.58 2.18
C LEU A 123 12.30 -7.03 2.69
N GLY A 124 11.52 -7.88 2.03
CA GLY A 124 11.29 -9.27 2.41
C GLY A 124 10.06 -9.43 3.33
N PRO A 125 9.24 -10.48 3.14
CA PRO A 125 8.02 -10.70 3.91
C PRO A 125 8.22 -10.78 5.43
N LEU A 126 9.38 -11.24 5.89
CA LEU A 126 9.69 -11.33 7.32
C LEU A 126 9.78 -9.94 7.96
N VAL A 127 10.46 -9.01 7.28
CA VAL A 127 10.58 -7.61 7.70
C VAL A 127 9.23 -6.93 7.63
N VAL A 128 8.51 -7.09 6.51
CA VAL A 128 7.17 -6.52 6.32
C VAL A 128 6.22 -6.97 7.43
N ARG A 129 6.20 -8.26 7.77
CA ARG A 129 5.39 -8.78 8.89
C ARG A 129 5.76 -8.12 10.21
N HIS A 130 7.06 -8.02 10.51
CA HIS A 130 7.55 -7.47 11.77
C HIS A 130 7.19 -5.99 11.91
N GLU A 131 7.47 -5.20 10.87
CA GLU A 131 7.17 -3.76 10.86
C GLU A 131 5.67 -3.48 10.88
N LEU A 132 4.84 -4.30 10.20
CA LEU A 132 3.38 -4.24 10.33
C LEU A 132 2.93 -4.48 11.77
N ALA A 133 3.46 -5.52 12.43
CA ALA A 133 3.12 -5.82 13.81
C ALA A 133 3.51 -4.68 14.78
N GLN A 134 4.63 -3.97 14.52
CA GLN A 134 4.98 -2.76 15.27
C GLN A 134 4.00 -1.62 15.02
N ALA A 135 3.65 -1.37 13.75
CA ALA A 135 2.75 -0.30 13.35
C ALA A 135 1.28 -0.54 13.76
N ALA A 136 0.89 -1.80 14.00
CA ALA A 136 -0.45 -2.16 14.47
C ALA A 136 -0.82 -1.50 15.81
N ALA A 137 0.15 -1.04 16.60
CA ALA A 137 -0.10 -0.24 17.80
C ALA A 137 -0.75 1.13 17.51
N LEU A 138 -0.61 1.66 16.28
CA LEU A 138 -1.20 2.93 15.85
C LEU A 138 -2.66 2.76 15.42
N ASP A 139 -2.91 1.78 14.55
CA ASP A 139 -4.25 1.41 14.05
C ASP A 139 -4.20 -0.06 13.56
N PRO A 140 -4.78 -1.02 14.31
CA PRO A 140 -4.82 -2.41 13.92
C PRO A 140 -5.53 -2.66 12.58
N ASP A 141 -6.53 -1.86 12.20
CA ASP A 141 -7.26 -2.08 10.95
C ASP A 141 -6.37 -1.85 9.71
N LEU A 142 -5.41 -0.94 9.85
CA LEU A 142 -4.46 -0.59 8.80
C LEU A 142 -3.26 -1.53 8.81
N TRP A 143 -2.64 -1.75 9.97
CA TRP A 143 -1.31 -2.35 10.06
C TRP A 143 -1.26 -3.76 10.68
N GLN A 144 -2.37 -4.36 11.13
CA GLN A 144 -2.35 -5.77 11.53
C GLN A 144 -1.97 -6.65 10.32
N PRO A 145 -0.89 -7.46 10.38
CA PRO A 145 -0.45 -8.25 9.23
C PRO A 145 -1.53 -9.18 8.68
N ASP A 146 -1.79 -9.13 7.36
CA ASP A 146 -2.69 -10.06 6.69
C ASP A 146 -2.13 -11.51 6.71
N PRO A 147 -2.98 -12.55 6.86
CA PRO A 147 -2.54 -13.95 6.88
C PRO A 147 -1.75 -14.42 5.65
N LEU A 148 -1.88 -13.75 4.50
CA LEU A 148 -1.04 -14.03 3.33
C LEU A 148 0.44 -13.81 3.63
N ILE A 149 0.78 -12.76 4.38
CA ILE A 149 2.17 -12.40 4.69
C ILE A 149 2.81 -13.49 5.55
N GLU A 150 2.09 -14.01 6.55
CA GLU A 150 2.57 -15.14 7.36
C GLU A 150 2.78 -16.40 6.50
N THR A 151 1.89 -16.63 5.52
CA THR A 151 2.06 -17.74 4.57
C THR A 151 3.34 -17.59 3.76
N LEU A 152 3.62 -16.39 3.24
CA LEU A 152 4.82 -16.07 2.47
C LEU A 152 6.10 -16.28 3.30
N VAL A 153 6.12 -15.80 4.55
CA VAL A 153 7.22 -16.02 5.49
C VAL A 153 7.47 -17.52 5.70
N ARG A 154 6.41 -18.29 5.97
CA ARG A 154 6.51 -19.73 6.21
C ARG A 154 6.99 -20.52 4.99
N THR A 155 6.62 -20.09 3.79
CA THR A 155 7.01 -20.80 2.54
C THR A 155 8.29 -20.26 1.92
N GLY A 156 8.93 -19.23 2.50
CA GLY A 156 10.12 -18.60 1.93
C GLY A 156 9.89 -17.96 0.56
N GLN A 157 8.68 -17.47 0.31
CA GLN A 157 8.26 -16.87 -0.96
C GLN A 157 8.07 -15.37 -0.82
N GLY A 158 8.24 -14.61 -1.90
CA GLY A 158 7.87 -13.18 -1.98
C GLY A 158 6.45 -12.96 -2.52
N PHE A 159 5.99 -11.72 -2.51
CA PHE A 159 4.76 -11.27 -3.14
C PHE A 159 4.77 -11.49 -4.66
N ALA A 160 5.91 -11.38 -5.33
CA ALA A 160 6.04 -11.66 -6.77
C ALA A 160 5.70 -13.10 -7.16
N SER A 161 5.66 -14.03 -6.20
CA SER A 161 5.20 -15.40 -6.45
C SER A 161 3.67 -15.55 -6.35
N ARG A 162 2.93 -14.45 -6.16
CA ARG A 162 1.47 -14.40 -6.00
C ARG A 162 0.79 -13.62 -7.11
#